data_AF-A0A356I560-F1
#
_entry.id   AF-A0A356I560-F1
#
_cell.length_a   1.000
_cell.length_b   1.000
_cell.length_c   1.000
_cell.angle_alpha   90.00
_cell.angle_beta   90.00
_cell.angle_gamma   90.00
#
_symmetry.space_group_name_H-M   'P 1'
#
loop_
_entity.id
_entity.type
_entity.pdbx_description
1 polymer ?
#
loop_
_entity_poly.entity_id
_entity_poly.type
_entity_poly.pdbx_seq_one_letter_code
_entity_poly.pdbx_strand_id
1 'polypeptide(L)' 'LNQMGALQQCTATELADPAAAILDIDRNVSSALQGNRLPTSEFGVPLAGSLIPW' A
#
# COMPACT_ATOMS: atom_id res chain seq x y z
N LEU A 1 -11.97 -2.40 5.75
CA LEU A 1 -11.02 -2.08 4.66
C LEU A 1 -9.75 -1.38 5.18
N ASN A 2 -9.22 -1.79 6.33
CA ASN A 2 -8.12 -1.04 6.98
C ASN A 2 -6.80 -1.09 6.20
N GLN A 3 -6.50 -2.19 5.50
CA GLN A 3 -5.27 -2.32 4.72
C GLN A 3 -5.27 -1.45 3.45
N MET A 4 -6.40 -1.32 2.74
CA MET A 4 -6.49 -0.43 1.56
C MET A 4 -6.40 1.05 1.96
N GLY A 5 -6.97 1.44 3.10
CA GLY A 5 -6.83 2.80 3.63
C GLY A 5 -5.38 3.15 4.00
N ALA A 6 -4.63 2.19 4.56
CA ALA A 6 -3.21 2.37 4.87
C ALA A 6 -2.33 2.55 3.61
N LEU A 7 -2.61 1.80 2.54
CA LEU A 7 -1.92 1.99 1.26
C LEU A 7 -2.28 3.32 0.58
N GLN A 8 -3.55 3.73 0.67
CA GLN A 8 -3.95 5.03 0.15
C GLN A 8 -3.27 6.16 0.92
N GLN A 9 -3.16 6.06 2.25
CA GLN A 9 -2.46 7.06 3.06
C GLN A 9 -0.96 7.16 2.76
N CYS A 10 -0.27 6.05 2.42
CA CYS A 10 1.16 6.11 2.12
C CYS A 10 1.50 6.77 0.77
N THR A 11 0.51 6.96 -0.09
CA THR A 11 0.65 7.58 -1.42
C THR A 11 -0.24 8.81 -1.62
N ALA A 12 -0.91 9.27 -0.57
CA ALA A 12 -1.90 10.34 -0.65
C ALA A 12 -1.29 11.68 -1.09
N THR A 13 -0.02 11.92 -0.73
CA THR A 13 0.68 13.17 -1.08
C THR A 13 1.07 13.17 -2.55
N GLU A 14 1.59 12.05 -3.05
CA GLU A 14 1.94 11.88 -4.45
C GLU A 14 0.71 11.81 -5.36
N LEU A 15 -0.39 11.21 -4.91
CA LEU A 15 -1.66 11.19 -5.65
C LEU A 15 -2.33 12.57 -5.75
N ALA A 16 -2.01 13.49 -4.85
CA ALA A 16 -2.52 14.86 -4.90
C ALA A 16 -1.73 15.75 -5.89
N ASP A 17 -0.56 15.31 -6.35
CA ASP A 17 0.25 16.01 -7.33
C ASP A 17 0.13 15.34 -8.72
N PRO A 18 -0.51 16.01 -9.70
CA PRO A 18 -0.65 15.45 -11.06
C PRO A 18 0.69 15.34 -11.80
N ALA A 19 1.76 15.98 -11.32
CA ALA A 19 3.11 15.86 -11.87
C ALA A 19 3.96 14.78 -11.19
N ALA A 20 3.43 14.11 -10.15
CA ALA A 20 4.17 13.08 -9.43
C ALA A 20 4.59 11.94 -10.35
N ALA A 21 5.81 11.44 -10.16
CA ALA A 21 6.30 10.30 -10.90
C ALA A 21 5.62 9.02 -10.41
N ILE A 22 5.00 8.29 -11.34
CA ILE A 22 4.32 7.03 -11.02
C ILE A 22 5.25 5.98 -10.39
N LEU A 23 6.55 6.04 -10.68
CA LEU A 23 7.56 5.14 -10.09
C LEU A 23 7.83 5.44 -8.61
N ASP A 24 7.67 6.68 -8.16
CA ASP A 24 7.79 7.02 -6.74
C ASP A 24 6.58 6.53 -5.95
N ILE A 25 5.40 6.62 -6.55
CA ILE A 25 4.16 6.02 -6.02
C ILE A 25 4.35 4.50 -5.87
N ASP A 26 4.80 3.81 -6.91
CA ASP A 26 5.02 2.35 -6.87
C ASP A 26 6.04 1.94 -5.80
N ARG A 27 7.15 2.69 -5.67
CA ARG A 27 8.16 2.44 -4.65
C ARG A 27 7.60 2.58 -3.24
N ASN A 28 6.76 3.58 -3.00
CA ASN A 28 6.13 3.79 -1.69
C ASN A 28 5.08 2.71 -1.38
N VAL A 29 4.30 2.28 -2.36
CA VAL A 29 3.37 1.14 -2.23
C VAL A 29 4.13 -0.14 -1.92
N SER A 30 5.17 -0.45 -2.70
CA SER A 30 6.01 -1.64 -2.52
C SER A 30 6.70 -1.66 -1.15
N SER A 31 7.20 -0.51 -0.68
CA SER A 31 7.80 -0.39 0.65
C SER A 31 6.76 -0.60 1.77
N ALA A 32 5.54 -0.09 1.61
CA ALA A 32 4.46 -0.30 2.56
C ALA A 32 3.98 -1.76 2.59
N LEU A 33 3.95 -2.45 1.44
CA LEU A 33 3.62 -3.86 1.30
C LEU A 33 4.66 -4.79 1.94
N GLN A 34 5.95 -4.48 1.76
CA GLN A 34 7.06 -5.26 2.31
C GLN A 34 7.34 -4.96 3.79
N GLY A 35 6.94 -3.78 4.26
CA GLY A 35 7.09 -3.39 5.66
C GLY A 35 5.99 -3.99 6.56
N ASN A 36 6.30 -4.16 7.85
CA ASN A 36 5.33 -4.53 8.90
C ASN A 36 4.29 -3.42 9.21
N ARG A 37 4.05 -2.50 8.28
CA ARG A 37 3.15 -1.35 8.47
C ARG A 37 1.70 -1.65 8.11
N LEU A 38 1.45 -2.73 7.37
CA LEU A 38 0.08 -3.13 7.05
C LEU A 38 -0.54 -3.92 8.20
N PRO A 39 -1.79 -3.61 8.59
CA PRO A 39 -2.48 -4.35 9.63
C PRO A 39 -2.83 -5.75 9.12
N THR A 40 -2.00 -6.74 9.43
CA THR A 40 -2.16 -8.15 9.05
C THR A 40 -2.94 -8.98 10.06
N SER A 41 -3.48 -8.36 11.12
CA SER A 41 -4.17 -9.06 12.23
C SER A 41 -5.31 -9.99 11.77
N GLU A 42 -6.04 -9.60 10.73
CA GLU A 42 -7.23 -10.32 10.25
C GLU A 42 -6.93 -11.45 9.28
N PHE A 43 -5.82 -11.37 8.52
CA PHE A 43 -5.52 -12.30 7.42
C PHE A 43 -4.18 -13.02 7.57
N GLY A 44 -3.38 -12.70 8.59
CA GLY A 44 -2.03 -13.21 8.77
C GLY A 44 -1.00 -12.66 7.78
N VAL A 45 -1.44 -12.26 6.57
CA VAL A 45 -0.61 -11.68 5.49
C VAL A 45 -1.27 -10.44 4.86
N PRO A 46 -0.50 -9.57 4.18
CA PRO A 46 -1.05 -8.43 3.45
C PRO A 46 -1.95 -8.89 2.28
N LEU A 47 -3.21 -8.46 2.29
CA LEU A 47 -4.21 -8.72 1.25
C LEU A 47 -4.35 -7.52 0.30
N ALA A 48 -4.30 -6.30 0.82
CA ALA A 48 -4.41 -5.10 -0.03
C ALA A 48 -3.19 -5.01 -0.96
N GLY A 49 -3.40 -4.87 -2.27
CA GLY A 49 -2.32 -4.84 -3.27
C GLY A 49 -1.65 -6.18 -3.56
N SER A 50 -2.19 -7.28 -3.01
CA SER A 50 -1.70 -8.64 -3.21
C SER A 50 -2.87 -9.58 -3.52
N LEU A 51 -2.57 -10.85 -3.73
CA LEU A 51 -3.56 -11.92 -3.78
C LEU A 51 -3.04 -13.07 -2.91
N ILE A 52 -3.93 -13.76 -2.20
CA ILE A 52 -3.60 -14.96 -1.42
C ILE A 52 -4.11 -16.16 -2.25
N PRO A 53 -3.24 -16.85 -3.00
CA PRO A 53 -3.64 -17.97 -3.83
C PRO A 53 -3.54 -19.27 -3.01
N TRP A 54 -4.44 -19.41 -2.04
CA TRP A 54 -4.72 -20.66 -1.34
C TRP A 54 -6.21 -21.01 -1.48
#